data_AF-A0A2M7E4I4-F1
#
_entry.id   AF-A0A2M7E4I4-F1
#
_cell.length_a   1.000
_cell.length_b   1.000
_cell.length_c   1.000
_cell.angle_alpha   90.00
_cell.angle_beta   90.00
_cell.angle_gamma   90.00
#
_symmetry.space_group_name_H-M   'P 1'
#
loop_
_entity.id
_entity.type
_entity.pdbx_description
1 polymer ?
#
loop_
_entity_poly.entity_id
_entity_poly.type
_entity_poly.pdbx_seq_one_letter_code
_entity_poly.pdbx_strand_id
1 'polypeptide(L)'
;MQTIAVVRDRYQITIPDEVRQLITWAQPKSIVSIKVTDGKELVIKPFESKQEDKVNWEKVWKAIHEARIISAQGKKIKLSEFIIEDRQRH
;
A
#
# COMPACT_ATOMS: atom_id res chain seq x y z
N MET A 1 7.61 32.36 1.02
CA MET A 1 6.60 32.67 -0.03
C MET A 1 5.23 32.45 0.58
N GLN A 2 4.31 33.41 0.46
CA GLN A 2 2.95 33.31 0.98
C GLN A 2 2.00 33.60 -0.18
N THR A 3 1.11 32.65 -0.48
CA THR A 3 0.10 32.79 -1.54
C THR A 3 -1.27 32.63 -0.92
N ILE A 4 -2.21 33.49 -1.31
CA ILE A 4 -3.60 33.45 -0.86
C ILE A 4 -4.39 32.60 -1.87
N ALA A 5 -5.15 31.63 -1.39
CA ALA A 5 -6.04 30.82 -2.21
C ALA A 5 -7.45 30.82 -1.61
N VAL A 6 -8.45 30.66 -2.46
CA VAL A 6 -9.86 30.57 -2.07
C VAL A 6 -10.28 29.10 -2.01
N VAL A 7 -10.96 28.72 -0.92
CA VAL A 7 -11.62 27.42 -0.82
C VAL A 7 -12.88 27.45 -1.67
N ARG A 8 -12.97 26.57 -2.66
CA ARG A 8 -14.11 26.42 -3.56
C ARG A 8 -15.16 25.49 -2.95
N ASP A 9 -16.28 25.35 -3.66
CA ASP A 9 -17.32 24.38 -3.32
C ASP A 9 -16.73 22.98 -3.09
N ARG A 10 -17.36 22.23 -2.18
CA ARG A 10 -16.89 20.91 -1.75
C ARG A 10 -15.50 20.91 -1.11
N TYR A 11 -15.11 22.03 -0.47
CA TYR A 11 -13.86 22.15 0.29
C TYR A 11 -12.59 21.94 -0.55
N GLN A 12 -12.65 22.26 -1.84
CA GLN A 12 -11.52 22.11 -2.74
C GLN A 12 -10.60 23.34 -2.69
N ILE A 13 -9.29 23.11 -2.64
CA ILE A 13 -8.28 24.17 -2.77
C ILE A 13 -7.49 23.91 -4.05
N THR A 14 -7.42 24.91 -4.92
CA THR A 14 -6.56 24.86 -6.10
C THR A 14 -5.16 25.31 -5.70
N ILE A 15 -4.15 24.48 -5.95
CA ILE A 15 -2.75 24.85 -5.74
C ILE A 15 -2.33 25.81 -6.87
N PRO A 16 -1.95 27.06 -6.55
CA PRO A 16 -1.50 28.04 -7.54
C PRO A 16 -0.31 27.54 -8.35
N ASP A 17 -0.18 28.02 -9.59
CA ASP A 17 0.90 27.59 -10.50
C ASP A 17 2.29 27.87 -9.92
N GLU A 18 2.47 28.97 -9.19
CA GLU A 18 3.77 29.30 -8.59
C GLU A 18 4.18 28.27 -7.53
N VAL A 19 3.21 27.75 -6.78
CA VAL A 19 3.46 26.69 -5.79
C VAL A 19 3.74 25.37 -6.51
N ARG A 20 2.97 25.01 -7.53
CA ARG A 20 3.16 23.76 -8.31
C ARG A 20 4.52 23.68 -8.99
N GLN A 21 5.08 24.80 -9.43
CA GLN A 21 6.44 24.83 -10.00
C GLN A 21 7.54 24.52 -8.97
N LEU A 22 7.28 24.79 -7.69
CA LEU A 22 8.23 24.56 -6.60
C LEU A 22 8.15 23.15 -6.01
N ILE A 23 7.02 22.45 -6.18
CA ILE A 23 6.79 21.11 -5.62
C ILE A 23 6.45 20.09 -6.70
N THR A 24 7.29 19.08 -6.87
CA THR A 24 7.12 18.08 -7.94
C THR A 24 6.05 17.04 -7.65
N TRP A 25 5.72 16.81 -6.38
CA TRP A 25 4.78 15.76 -5.95
C TRP A 25 3.30 16.12 -6.12
N ALA A 26 2.97 17.41 -6.25
CA ALA A 26 1.59 17.89 -6.31
C ALA A 26 0.99 17.83 -7.74
N GLN A 27 1.20 16.71 -8.43
CA GLN A 27 0.63 16.44 -9.74
C GLN A 27 -0.84 15.99 -9.64
N PRO A 28 -1.64 16.14 -10.72
CA PRO A 28 -2.98 15.56 -10.75
C PRO A 28 -2.95 14.06 -10.44
N LYS A 29 -3.91 13.61 -9.62
CA LYS A 29 -4.04 12.21 -9.15
C LYS A 29 -2.93 11.72 -8.20
N SER A 30 -2.04 12.59 -7.72
CA SER A 30 -1.11 12.24 -6.63
C SER A 30 -1.85 11.98 -5.32
N ILE A 31 -1.39 10.97 -4.58
CA ILE A 31 -1.88 10.66 -3.23
C ILE A 31 -1.09 11.52 -2.23
N VAL A 32 -1.80 12.16 -1.30
CA VAL A 32 -1.21 13.05 -0.30
C VAL A 32 -1.69 12.68 1.10
N SER A 33 -0.84 12.96 2.07
CA SER A 33 -1.20 12.94 3.49
C SER A 33 -1.58 14.34 3.93
N ILE A 34 -2.66 14.45 4.71
CA ILE A 34 -3.17 15.71 5.27
C ILE A 34 -3.13 15.58 6.79
N LYS A 35 -2.45 16.54 7.44
CA LYS A 35 -2.41 16.65 8.89
C LYS A 35 -2.86 18.05 9.31
N VAL A 36 -3.70 18.12 10.33
CA VAL A 36 -4.04 19.39 10.99
C VAL A 36 -3.18 19.53 12.23
N THR A 37 -2.51 20.67 12.37
CA THR A 37 -1.73 21.04 13.56
C THR A 37 -2.44 22.18 14.27
N ASP A 38 -2.77 21.98 15.55
CA ASP A 38 -3.36 22.96 16.47
C ASP A 38 -4.60 23.71 15.94
N GLY A 39 -5.33 23.09 15.00
CA GLY A 39 -6.56 23.64 14.40
C GLY A 39 -6.36 24.86 13.49
N LYS A 40 -5.11 25.33 13.31
CA LYS A 40 -4.80 26.53 12.53
C LYS A 40 -4.00 26.23 11.27
N GLU A 41 -3.26 25.12 11.28
CA GLU A 41 -2.37 24.76 10.18
C GLU A 41 -2.81 23.46 9.53
N LEU A 42 -2.93 23.47 8.20
CA LEU A 42 -3.15 22.29 7.40
C LEU A 42 -1.86 21.99 6.63
N VAL A 43 -1.21 20.89 6.99
CA VAL A 43 0.03 20.43 6.39
C VAL A 43 -0.27 19.32 5.39
N ILE A 44 0.04 19.56 4.12
CA ILE A 44 -0.11 18.58 3.03
C ILE A 44 1.28 18.10 2.64
N LYS A 45 1.47 16.79 2.56
CA LYS A 45 2.73 16.15 2.17
C LYS A 45 2.45 15.02 1.16
N PRO A 46 3.43 14.66 0.30
CA PRO A 46 3.29 13.44 -0.49
C PRO A 46 2.99 12.25 0.43
N PHE A 47 2.09 11.37 0.00
CA PHE A 47 1.88 10.13 0.71
C PHE A 47 3.07 9.21 0.45
N GLU A 48 4.04 9.28 1.34
CA GLU A 48 5.03 8.23 1.50
C GLU A 48 4.29 7.06 2.13
N SER A 49 3.72 6.20 1.29
CA SER A 49 3.42 4.85 1.74
C SER A 49 4.75 4.35 2.31
N LYS A 50 4.73 3.82 3.52
CA LYS A 50 5.82 2.99 4.02
C LYS A 50 5.90 1.71 3.16
N GLN A 51 6.01 1.81 1.84
CA GLN A 51 6.29 0.72 0.92
C GLN A 51 7.80 0.41 0.89
N GLU A 52 8.57 1.06 1.76
CA GLU A 52 9.77 0.46 2.35
C GLU A 52 9.50 -0.21 3.70
N ASP A 53 8.24 -0.45 4.10
CA ASP A 53 7.95 -1.58 4.99
C ASP A 53 8.25 -2.81 4.15
N LYS A 54 9.55 -3.14 4.11
CA LYS A 54 10.18 -4.28 3.45
C LYS A 54 9.21 -5.43 3.52
N VAL A 55 8.51 -5.69 2.41
CA VAL A 55 7.68 -6.88 2.30
C VAL A 55 8.59 -8.01 2.74
N ASN A 56 8.25 -8.64 3.86
CA ASN A 56 9.07 -9.71 4.40
C ASN A 56 8.82 -10.92 3.49
N TRP A 57 9.56 -10.96 2.39
CA TRP A 57 9.46 -12.00 1.37
C TRP A 57 9.73 -13.38 1.96
N GLU A 58 10.55 -13.48 3.00
CA GLU A 58 10.77 -14.72 3.73
C GLU A 58 9.47 -15.21 4.39
N LYS A 59 8.72 -14.32 5.06
CA LYS A 59 7.42 -14.65 5.66
C LYS A 59 6.40 -15.08 4.59
N VAL A 60 6.38 -14.39 3.45
CA VAL A 60 5.49 -14.73 2.33
C VAL A 60 5.83 -16.11 1.75
N TRP A 61 7.11 -16.38 1.47
CA TRP A 61 7.56 -17.67 0.96
C TRP A 61 7.33 -18.80 1.95
N LYS A 62 7.53 -18.56 3.25
CA LYS A 62 7.23 -19.53 4.31
C LYS A 62 5.75 -19.90 4.33
N ALA A 63 4.86 -18.91 4.27
CA ALA A 63 3.41 -19.15 4.21
C ALA A 63 3.00 -19.93 2.96
N ILE A 64 3.59 -19.61 1.78
CA ILE A 64 3.36 -20.36 0.54
C ILE A 64 3.86 -21.80 0.68
N HIS A 65 5.02 -22.01 1.30
CA HIS A 65 5.59 -23.34 1.51
C HIS A 65 4.74 -24.18 2.47
N GLU A 66 4.31 -23.60 3.58
CA GLU A 66 3.40 -24.24 4.55
C GLU A 66 2.07 -24.60 3.91
N ALA A 67 1.45 -23.71 3.12
CA ALA A 67 0.21 -23.98 2.43
C ALA A 67 0.33 -25.11 1.38
N ARG A 68 1.52 -25.33 0.81
CA ARG A 68 1.80 -26.44 -0.13
C ARG A 68 2.01 -27.78 0.57
N ILE A 69 2.26 -27.78 1.87
CA ILE A 69 2.45 -29.00 2.66
C ILE A 69 1.09 -29.39 3.23
N ILE A 70 0.52 -30.48 2.74
CA ILE A 70 -0.57 -31.15 3.44
C ILE A 70 0.08 -31.98 4.55
N SER A 71 -0.27 -31.72 5.80
CA SER A 71 0.04 -32.62 6.91
C SER A 71 -1.11 -33.60 7.08
N ALA A 72 -0.98 -34.81 6.54
CA ALA A 72 -1.87 -35.93 6.83
C ALA A 72 -1.15 -36.91 7.77
N GLN A 73 -1.73 -37.17 8.95
CA GLN A 73 -1.24 -38.18 9.91
C GLN A 73 0.29 -38.13 10.18
N GLY A 74 0.82 -36.93 10.45
CA GLY A 74 2.23 -36.74 10.80
C GLY A 74 3.22 -36.81 9.64
N LYS A 75 2.77 -37.10 8.40
CA LYS A 75 3.60 -37.04 7.20
C LYS A 75 3.35 -35.73 6.45
N LYS A 76 4.43 -35.00 6.15
CA LYS A 76 4.41 -33.82 5.27
C LYS A 76 4.40 -34.29 3.82
N ILE A 77 3.25 -34.23 3.16
CA ILE A 77 3.09 -34.61 1.75
C ILE A 77 2.87 -33.33 0.96
N LYS A 78 3.49 -33.20 -0.23
CA LYS A 78 3.21 -32.05 -1.09
C LYS A 78 1.78 -32.16 -1.62
N LEU A 79 1.04 -31.05 -1.64
CA LEU A 79 -0.32 -30.98 -2.17
C LEU A 79 -0.44 -31.57 -3.59
N SER A 80 0.57 -31.35 -4.43
CA SER A 80 0.62 -31.93 -5.78
C SER A 80 0.69 -33.46 -5.77
N GLU A 81 1.46 -34.05 -4.86
CA GLU A 81 1.60 -35.51 -4.74
C GLU A 81 0.31 -36.15 -4.19
N PHE A 82 -0.32 -35.49 -3.20
CA PHE A 82 -1.61 -35.92 -2.67
C PHE A 82 -2.71 -35.93 -3.74
N ILE A 83 -2.80 -34.88 -4.57
CA ILE A 83 -3.80 -34.81 -5.65
C ILE A 83 -3.57 -35.92 -6.70
N ILE A 84 -2.31 -36.25 -7.00
CA ILE A 84 -1.99 -37.34 -7.93
C ILE A 84 -2.39 -38.69 -7.32
N GLU A 85 -2.07 -38.93 -6.06
CA GLU A 85 -2.40 -40.17 -5.36
C GLU A 85 -3.92 -40.37 -5.23
N ASP A 86 -4.66 -39.31 -4.87
CA ASP A 86 -6.12 -39.31 -4.79
C ASP A 86 -6.75 -39.68 -6.15
N ARG A 87 -6.24 -39.10 -7.24
CA ARG A 87 -6.69 -39.42 -8.61
C ARG A 87 -6.34 -40.83 -9.08
N GLN A 88 -5.27 -41.44 -8.59
CA GLN A 88 -4.86 -42.80 -8.96
C GLN A 88 -5.62 -43.88 -8.18
N ARG A 89 -6.12 -43.54 -6.99
CA ARG A 89 -6.90 -44.46 -6.14
C ARG A 89 -8.40 -44.50 -6.46
N HIS A 90 -8.85 -43.64 -7.37
CA HIS A 90 -10.25 -43.49 -7.79
C HIS A 90 -10.48 -44.08 -9.19
#